data_AF-A0A1Y1VZ33-F1
#
_entry.id   AF-A0A1Y1VZ33-F1
#
_cell.length_a   1.000
_cell.length_b   1.000
_cell.length_c   1.000
_cell.angle_alpha   90.00
_cell.angle_beta   90.00
_cell.angle_gamma   90.00
#
_symmetry.space_group_name_H-M   'P 1'
#
loop_
_entity.id
_entity.type
_entity.pdbx_description
1 polymer ?
#
loop_
_entity_poly.entity_id
_entity_poly.type
_entity_poly.pdbx_seq_one_letter_code
_entity_poly.pdbx_strand_id
1 'polypeptide(L)' 'MDILDFLSPDKKVEISSPYNPRHVTHVGFNPDTGEFTGLPREWQVLLQEAGITKQEQKANPQV' A
#
# COMPACT_ATOMS: atom_id res chain seq x y z
N MET A 1 -9.23 30.78 -13.95
CA MET A 1 -10.07 29.58 -14.14
C MET A 1 -11.47 30.10 -14.28
N ASP A 2 -11.99 30.09 -15.50
CA ASP A 2 -13.24 30.78 -15.84
C ASP A 2 -14.44 29.89 -15.52
N ILE A 3 -15.55 30.51 -15.11
CA ILE A 3 -16.77 29.80 -14.67
C ILE A 3 -17.32 28.88 -15.78
N LEU A 4 -17.12 29.26 -17.05
CA LEU A 4 -17.55 28.50 -18.23
C LEU A 4 -16.80 27.17 -18.40
N ASP A 5 -15.61 27.06 -17.81
CA ASP A 5 -14.73 25.89 -17.89
C ASP A 5 -15.27 24.71 -17.05
N PHE A 6 -16.13 24.99 -16.06
CA PHE A 6 -16.80 23.97 -15.23
C PHE A 6 -18.06 23.37 -15.85
N LEU A 7 -18.62 24.00 -16.89
CA LEU A 7 -19.88 23.58 -17.53
C LEU A 7 -19.66 22.75 -18.80
N SER A 8 -18.41 22.50 -19.18
CA SER A 8 -18.07 21.75 -20.38
C SER A 8 -18.16 20.23 -20.12
N PRO A 9 -19.08 19.50 -20.78
CA PRO A 9 -19.30 18.07 -20.54
C PRO A 9 -18.11 17.18 -20.96
N ASP A 10 -17.20 17.70 -21.79
CA ASP A 10 -16.02 16.99 -22.31
C ASP A 10 -14.73 17.28 -21.53
N LYS A 11 -14.78 18.05 -20.43
CA LYS A 11 -13.57 18.36 -19.67
C LYS A 11 -13.11 17.14 -18.87
N LYS A 12 -11.94 16.60 -19.22
CA LYS A 12 -11.27 15.57 -18.42
C LYS A 12 -10.98 16.14 -17.03
N VAL A 13 -11.41 15.43 -15.99
CA VAL A 13 -11.10 15.77 -14.60
C VAL A 13 -9.59 15.68 -14.41
N GLU A 14 -8.95 16.82 -14.14
CA GLU A 14 -7.53 16.87 -13.84
C GLU A 14 -7.32 16.55 -12.36
N ILE A 15 -6.55 15.49 -12.08
CA ILE A 15 -6.14 15.14 -10.72
C ILE A 15 -4.99 16.10 -10.34
N SER A 16 -5.19 16.91 -9.29
CA SER A 16 -4.18 17.85 -8.81
C SER A 16 -3.01 17.16 -8.10
N SER A 17 -1.96 17.92 -7.79
CA SER A 17 -0.85 17.42 -6.98
C SER A 17 -1.33 16.99 -5.59
N PRO A 18 -0.84 15.86 -5.05
CA PRO A 18 -1.19 15.41 -3.71
C PRO A 18 -0.75 16.44 -2.67
N TYR A 19 -1.52 16.57 -1.60
CA TYR A 19 -1.20 17.45 -0.46
C TYR A 19 -1.26 16.65 0.84
N ASN A 20 -0.41 17.01 1.80
CA ASN A 20 -0.36 16.42 3.15
C ASN A 20 -0.31 14.87 3.17
N PRO A 21 0.74 14.26 2.60
CA PRO A 21 0.87 12.80 2.63
C PRO A 21 0.93 12.30 4.08
N ARG A 22 0.11 11.28 4.39
CA ARG A 22 0.15 10.58 5.66
C ARG A 22 0.91 9.28 5.51
N HIS A 23 1.95 9.08 6.32
CA HIS A 23 2.58 7.79 6.43
C HIS A 23 1.61 6.85 7.17
N VAL A 24 1.10 5.84 6.44
CA VAL A 24 0.17 4.85 7.01
C VAL A 24 0.96 3.74 7.69
N THR A 25 1.80 3.04 6.92
CA THR A 25 2.56 1.88 7.37
C THR A 25 3.79 1.66 6.49
N HIS A 26 4.91 1.24 7.10
CA HIS A 26 6.08 0.72 6.40
C HIS A 26 6.25 -0.76 6.73
N VAL A 27 6.32 -1.60 5.69
CA VAL A 27 6.62 -3.02 5.82
C VAL A 27 8.12 -3.22 5.57
N GLY A 28 8.80 -3.83 6.53
CA GLY A 28 10.22 -4.18 6.43
C GLY A 28 10.44 -5.65 6.71
N PHE A 29 11.62 -6.16 6.40
CA PHE A 29 12.05 -7.51 6.74
C PHE A 29 13.19 -7.44 7.76
N ASN A 30 13.05 -8.13 8.88
CA ASN A 30 14.11 -8.26 9.87
C ASN A 30 14.98 -9.48 9.52
N PRO A 31 16.24 -9.30 9.08
CA PRO A 31 17.10 -10.41 8.68
C PRO A 31 17.53 -11.29 9.85
N ASP A 32 17.57 -10.77 11.08
CA ASP A 32 17.97 -11.53 12.27
C ASP A 32 16.88 -12.52 12.71
N THR A 33 15.60 -12.12 12.62
CA THR A 33 14.47 -12.97 12.99
C THR A 33 13.85 -13.70 11.80
N GLY A 34 14.10 -13.21 10.59
CA GLY A 34 13.44 -13.62 9.35
C GLY A 34 11.97 -13.21 9.26
N GLU A 35 11.51 -12.27 10.08
CA GLU A 35 10.09 -11.89 10.10
C GLU A 35 9.85 -10.53 9.43
N PHE A 36 8.69 -10.41 8.77
CA PHE A 36 8.20 -9.12 8.31
C PHE A 36 7.72 -8.28 9.50
N THR A 37 8.17 -7.04 9.56
CA THR A 37 7.78 -6.04 10.56
C THR A 37 6.85 -5.02 9.92
N GLY A 38 5.86 -4.53 10.68
CA GLY A 38 4.96 -3.48 10.20
C GLY A 38 3.91 -3.97 9.20
N LEU A 39 3.72 -5.28 9.02
CA LEU A 39 2.60 -5.79 8.23
C LEU A 39 1.25 -5.30 8.79
N PRO A 40 0.37 -4.69 7.96
CA PRO A 40 -1.00 -4.40 8.36
C PRO A 40 -1.72 -5.67 8.81
N ARG A 41 -2.64 -5.53 9.77
CA ARG A 41 -3.34 -6.68 10.38
C ARG A 41 -4.11 -7.49 9.33
N GLU A 42 -4.78 -6.79 8.42
CA GLU A 42 -5.53 -7.39 7.32
C GLU A 42 -4.64 -8.24 6.41
N TRP A 43 -3.39 -7.85 6.17
CA TRP A 43 -2.45 -8.62 5.35
C TRP A 43 -1.93 -9.85 6.10
N GLN A 44 -1.75 -9.75 7.41
CA GLN A 44 -1.42 -10.92 8.24
C GLN A 44 -2.51 -11.99 8.17
N VAL A 45 -3.78 -11.58 8.22
CA VAL A 45 -4.92 -12.49 8.07
C VAL A 45 -4.94 -13.10 6.67
N LEU A 46 -4.78 -12.30 5.63
CA LEU A 46 -4.76 -12.81 4.24
C LEU A 46 -3.66 -13.85 4.01
N LEU A 47 -2.45 -13.61 4.53
CA LEU A 47 -1.35 -14.59 4.42
C LEU A 47 -1.70 -15.91 5.12
N GLN A 48 -2.33 -15.83 6.29
CA GLN A 48 -2.78 -17.01 7.04
C GLN A 48 -3.90 -17.76 6.29
N GLU A 49 -4.89 -17.05 5.76
CA GLU A 49 -5.99 -17.62 4.99
C GLU A 49 -5.52 -18.24 3.67
N ALA A 50 -4.50 -17.65 3.04
CA ALA A 50 -3.84 -18.19 1.85
C ALA A 50 -2.95 -19.41 2.15
N GLY A 51 -2.81 -19.81 3.42
CA GLY A 51 -1.97 -20.92 3.84
C GLY A 51 -0.47 -20.62 3.82
N ILE A 52 -0.07 -19.36 3.65
CA ILE A 52 1.33 -18.95 3.55
C ILE A 52 1.92 -18.89 4.97
N THR A 53 2.72 -19.89 5.30
CA THR A 53 3.33 -20.03 6.62
C THR A 53 4.43 -19.00 6.85
N LYS A 54 4.75 -18.75 8.14
CA LYS A 54 5.91 -17.93 8.52
C LYS A 54 7.23 -18.46 7.96
N GLN A 55 7.35 -19.79 7.77
CA GLN A 55 8.55 -20.40 7.19
C GLN A 55 8.69 -20.10 5.70
N GLU A 56 7.60 -20.14 4.94
CA GLU A 56 7.61 -19.79 3.51
C GLU A 56 7.93 -18.32 3.29
N GLN A 57 7.41 -17.44 4.16
CA GLN A 57 7.76 -16.03 4.20
C GLN A 57 9.25 -15.81 4.46
N LYS A 58 9.83 -16.56 5.41
CA LYS A 58 11.27 -16.55 5.72
C LYS A 58 12.15 -17.05 4.58
N ALA A 59 11.67 -18.03 3.82
CA ALA A 59 12.42 -18.64 2.74
C ALA A 59 12.47 -17.77 1.47
N ASN A 60 11.50 -16.86 1.30
CA ASN A 60 11.38 -16.00 0.11
C ASN A 60 11.20 -14.51 0.46
N PRO A 61 12.12 -13.90 1.22
CA PRO A 61 12.07 -12.47 1.47
C PRO A 61 12.52 -11.73 0.20
N GLN A 62 11.59 -11.21 -0.58
CA GLN A 62 11.89 -10.32 -1.70
C GLN A 62 12.01 -8.89 -1.14
N VAL A 63 13.22 -8.55 -0.70
CA VAL A 63 13.62 -7.20 -0.29
C VAL A 63 14.27 -6.44 -1.43
#